data_AF-A0A0F8Y132-F1
#
_entry.id   AF-A0A0F8Y132-F1
#
_cell.length_a   1.000
_cell.length_b   1.000
_cell.length_c   1.000
_cell.angle_alpha   90.00
_cell.angle_beta   90.00
_cell.angle_gamma   90.00
#
_symmetry.space_group_name_H-M   'P 1'
#
loop_
_entity.id
_entity.type
_entity.pdbx_description
1 polymer ?
#
loop_
_entity_poly.entity_id
_entity_poly.type
_entity_poly.pdbx_seq_one_letter_code
_entity_poly.pdbx_strand_id
1 'polypeptide(L)'
;MILNDYIQKFYNFTASLNKFFRLGDHLNQRDVKAVRKTVSGYLKLMHPDGIFKKEDLEEYLILALEMRRRIKEQLKKMGGIEYWKVNFSYIDIETGEERFVNVPERGVSDLIPPKMLEPGTVFTIGLDVAERKNCLFRIAVKVMEGTGQKRITGAPSSAMKETIQTAFDFIRANLSDLTIDKHFKDYDFHIQVVNLM
;
A
#
# COMPACT_ATOMS: atom_id res chain seq x y z
N MET A 1 13.00 47.53 6.46
CA MET A 1 13.18 46.16 6.98
C MET A 1 11.84 45.48 7.32
N ILE A 2 10.95 46.14 8.08
CA ILE A 2 9.64 45.58 8.50
C ILE A 2 8.68 45.27 7.34
N LEU A 3 8.67 46.08 6.27
CA LEU A 3 7.81 45.86 5.11
C LEU A 3 8.19 44.59 4.32
N ASN A 4 9.48 44.24 4.28
CA ASN A 4 9.98 43.06 3.58
C ASN A 4 9.61 41.76 4.29
N ASP A 5 9.66 41.75 5.62
CA ASP A 5 9.20 40.61 6.43
C ASP A 5 7.68 40.45 6.37
N TYR A 6 6.93 41.55 6.29
CA TYR A 6 5.48 41.52 6.11
C TYR A 6 5.11 40.90 4.75
N ILE A 7 5.75 41.37 3.66
CA ILE A 7 5.58 40.81 2.32
C ILE A 7 6.01 39.33 2.27
N GLN A 8 7.15 38.95 2.87
CA GLN A 8 7.56 37.54 2.91
C GLN A 8 6.55 36.63 3.62
N LYS A 9 5.88 37.12 4.67
CA LYS A 9 4.84 36.36 5.38
C LYS A 9 3.58 36.15 4.54
N PHE A 10 3.19 37.11 3.71
CA PHE A 10 2.04 36.99 2.79
C PHE A 10 2.33 36.08 1.58
N TYR A 11 3.60 35.80 1.26
CA TYR A 11 3.98 35.02 0.08
C TYR A 11 4.71 33.70 0.38
N ASN A 12 4.73 33.19 1.61
CA ASN A 12 5.35 31.89 1.90
C ASN A 12 4.42 30.97 2.70
N PHE A 13 3.69 30.12 1.98
CA PHE A 13 2.74 29.17 2.56
C PHE A 13 3.29 27.73 2.69
N THR A 14 4.61 27.55 2.57
CA THR A 14 5.23 26.21 2.65
C THR A 14 5.03 25.52 4.02
N ALA A 15 4.78 26.31 5.07
CA ALA A 15 4.46 25.84 6.42
C ALA A 15 2.95 25.69 6.68
N SER A 16 2.07 26.22 5.82
CA SER A 16 0.61 26.20 6.02
C SER A 16 0.05 24.78 6.18
N LEU A 17 0.66 23.82 5.50
CA LEU A 17 0.33 22.41 5.59
C LEU A 17 0.39 21.86 7.03
N ASN A 18 1.35 22.31 7.83
CA ASN A 18 1.58 21.79 9.18
C ASN A 18 0.46 22.12 10.18
N LYS A 19 -0.45 23.03 9.82
CA LYS A 19 -1.59 23.38 10.67
C LYS A 19 -2.59 22.23 10.80
N PHE A 20 -2.76 21.46 9.73
CA PHE A 20 -3.83 20.46 9.62
C PHE A 20 -3.32 19.07 9.24
N PHE A 21 -2.19 18.98 8.53
CA PHE A 21 -1.71 17.72 7.96
C PHE A 21 -0.22 17.47 8.19
N ARG A 22 0.14 16.18 8.28
CA ARG A 22 1.52 15.68 8.23
C ARG A 22 1.68 14.78 7.00
N LEU A 23 2.85 14.78 6.37
CA LEU A 23 3.14 13.88 5.24
C LEU A 23 3.62 12.52 5.75
N GLY A 24 3.27 11.44 5.05
CA GLY A 24 3.68 10.08 5.40
C GLY A 24 5.15 9.77 5.11
N ASP A 25 5.64 8.66 5.67
CA ASP A 25 7.07 8.32 5.76
C ASP A 25 7.70 7.84 4.44
N HIS A 26 6.89 7.62 3.41
CA HIS A 26 7.36 7.24 2.09
C HIS A 26 7.89 8.42 1.26
N LEU A 27 7.60 9.64 1.69
CA LEU A 27 8.13 10.85 1.08
C LEU A 27 9.55 11.12 1.59
N ASN A 28 10.53 11.22 0.69
CA ASN A 28 11.86 11.68 1.07
C ASN A 28 11.89 13.22 1.18
N GLN A 29 13.00 13.80 1.65
CA GLN A 29 13.11 15.27 1.81
C GLN A 29 12.87 16.04 0.50
N ARG A 30 13.27 15.48 -0.65
CA ARG A 30 13.04 16.11 -1.97
C ARG A 30 11.55 16.10 -2.33
N ASP A 31 10.87 15.00 -2.05
CA ASP A 31 9.42 14.84 -2.25
C ASP A 31 8.65 15.81 -1.35
N VAL A 32 8.97 15.85 -0.06
CA VAL A 32 8.35 16.77 0.92
C VAL A 32 8.51 18.22 0.47
N LYS A 33 9.71 18.62 0.04
CA LYS A 33 9.97 19.98 -0.44
C LYS A 33 9.18 20.31 -1.70
N ALA A 34 9.08 19.37 -2.65
CA ALA A 34 8.30 19.55 -3.86
C ALA A 34 6.81 19.74 -3.55
N VAL A 35 6.23 18.83 -2.76
CA VAL A 35 4.81 18.89 -2.36
C VAL A 35 4.48 20.21 -1.65
N ARG A 36 5.28 20.61 -0.66
CA ARG A 36 5.07 21.88 0.07
C ARG A 36 5.14 23.11 -0.84
N LYS A 37 6.05 23.12 -1.81
CA LYS A 37 6.15 24.22 -2.78
C LYS A 37 4.96 24.25 -3.73
N THR A 38 4.49 23.10 -4.18
CA THR A 38 3.30 22.99 -5.03
C THR A 38 2.05 23.48 -4.30
N VAL A 39 1.81 23.01 -3.07
CA VAL A 39 0.70 23.50 -2.22
C VAL A 39 0.82 25.01 -1.99
N SER A 40 2.01 25.50 -1.68
CA SER A 40 2.23 26.94 -1.54
C SER A 40 1.97 27.71 -2.83
N GLY A 41 2.16 27.11 -4.01
CA GLY A 41 1.82 27.69 -5.30
C GLY A 41 0.31 27.81 -5.48
N TYR A 42 -0.43 26.73 -5.21
CA TYR A 42 -1.89 26.72 -5.27
C TYR A 42 -2.51 27.77 -4.34
N LEU A 43 -2.05 27.84 -3.08
CA LEU A 43 -2.56 28.83 -2.13
C LEU A 43 -2.37 30.27 -2.62
N LYS A 44 -1.25 30.59 -3.27
CA LYS A 44 -1.01 31.93 -3.83
C LYS A 44 -1.94 32.28 -4.99
N LEU A 45 -2.28 31.27 -5.80
CA LEU A 45 -3.09 31.47 -7.00
C LEU A 45 -4.58 31.52 -6.65
N MET A 46 -5.04 30.64 -5.76
CA MET A 46 -6.46 30.48 -5.42
C MET A 46 -6.89 31.36 -4.25
N HIS A 47 -5.98 31.64 -3.31
CA HIS A 47 -6.24 32.44 -2.10
C HIS A 47 -5.21 33.57 -1.96
N PRO A 48 -5.19 34.54 -2.89
CA PRO A 48 -4.22 35.64 -2.87
C PRO A 48 -4.32 36.53 -1.63
N ASP A 49 -5.46 36.53 -0.95
CA ASP A 49 -5.72 37.19 0.34
C ASP A 49 -5.25 36.38 1.55
N GLY A 50 -4.85 35.12 1.34
CA GLY A 50 -4.36 34.20 2.37
C GLY A 50 -5.45 33.56 3.22
N ILE A 51 -6.73 33.70 2.85
CA ILE A 51 -7.87 33.12 3.56
C ILE A 51 -8.29 31.83 2.85
N PHE A 52 -8.07 30.69 3.50
CA PHE A 52 -8.42 29.36 2.98
C PHE A 52 -8.92 28.46 4.11
N LYS A 53 -9.73 27.46 3.76
CA LYS A 53 -10.23 26.46 4.68
C LYS A 53 -9.35 25.20 4.69
N LYS A 54 -9.61 24.30 5.63
CA LYS A 54 -8.90 23.02 5.74
C LYS A 54 -9.12 22.17 4.49
N GLU A 55 -10.33 22.20 3.95
CA GLU A 55 -10.75 21.43 2.78
C GLU A 55 -10.03 21.89 1.51
N ASP A 56 -9.90 23.21 1.32
CA ASP A 56 -9.16 23.79 0.18
C ASP A 56 -7.69 23.31 0.22
N LEU A 57 -7.08 23.36 1.40
CA LEU A 57 -5.71 22.91 1.61
C LEU A 57 -5.53 21.42 1.36
N GLU A 58 -6.50 20.61 1.76
CA GLU A 58 -6.51 19.16 1.54
C GLU A 58 -6.58 18.82 0.05
N GLU A 59 -7.44 19.51 -0.71
CA GLU A 59 -7.55 19.32 -2.16
C GLU A 59 -6.21 19.61 -2.85
N TYR A 60 -5.56 20.74 -2.52
CA TYR A 60 -4.25 21.09 -3.08
C TYR A 60 -3.15 20.11 -2.67
N LEU A 61 -3.24 19.57 -1.45
CA LEU A 61 -2.31 18.55 -0.97
C LEU A 61 -2.46 17.25 -1.75
N ILE A 62 -3.69 16.78 -1.96
CA ILE A 62 -3.98 15.57 -2.73
C ILE A 62 -3.41 15.72 -4.15
N LEU A 63 -3.70 16.84 -4.83
CA LEU A 63 -3.17 17.12 -6.17
C LEU A 63 -1.63 17.16 -6.19
N ALA A 64 -1.01 17.84 -5.22
CA ALA A 64 0.44 17.92 -5.13
C ALA A 64 1.10 16.55 -4.89
N LEU A 65 0.49 15.71 -4.07
CA LEU A 65 0.95 14.34 -3.80
C LEU A 65 0.80 13.45 -5.03
N GLU A 66 -0.34 13.51 -5.71
CA GLU A 66 -0.60 12.75 -6.93
C GLU A 66 0.44 13.10 -8.00
N MET A 67 0.63 14.39 -8.30
CA MET A 67 1.61 14.85 -9.29
C MET A 67 3.03 14.40 -8.93
N ARG A 68 3.42 14.48 -7.66
CA ARG A 68 4.76 14.05 -7.23
C ARG A 68 4.91 12.53 -7.30
N ARG A 69 3.86 11.77 -6.96
CA ARG A 69 3.83 10.31 -7.08
C ARG A 69 4.01 9.88 -8.53
N ARG A 70 3.37 10.54 -9.51
CA ARG A 70 3.57 10.26 -10.94
C ARG A 70 5.06 10.30 -11.34
N ILE A 71 5.78 11.31 -10.88
CA ILE A 71 7.23 11.44 -11.14
C ILE A 71 7.99 10.29 -10.48
N LYS A 72 7.72 10.03 -9.19
CA LYS A 72 8.45 9.00 -8.44
C LYS A 72 8.20 7.59 -8.97
N GLU A 73 7.00 7.32 -9.47
CA GLU A 73 6.67 6.06 -10.13
C GLU A 73 7.46 5.87 -11.44
N GLN A 74 7.72 6.93 -12.22
CA GLN A 74 8.63 6.82 -13.37
C GLN A 74 10.08 6.60 -12.92
N LEU A 75 10.53 7.31 -11.88
CA LEU A 75 11.86 7.09 -11.31
C LEU A 75 12.04 5.67 -10.78
N LYS A 76 11.00 5.07 -10.20
CA LYS A 76 10.99 3.66 -9.78
C LYS A 76 11.19 2.71 -10.96
N LYS A 77 10.60 2.97 -12.12
CA LYS A 77 10.82 2.15 -13.32
C LYS A 77 12.28 2.23 -13.81
N MET A 78 12.90 3.40 -13.71
CA MET A 78 14.26 3.62 -14.22
C MET A 78 15.36 3.24 -13.21
N GLY A 79 15.19 3.58 -11.94
CA GLY A 79 16.18 3.44 -10.87
C GLY A 79 15.88 2.33 -9.87
N GLY A 80 14.86 1.51 -10.12
CA GLY A 80 14.54 0.30 -9.35
C GLY A 80 14.41 0.56 -7.85
N ILE A 81 15.32 -0.04 -7.08
CA ILE A 81 15.30 -0.05 -5.61
C ILE A 81 15.41 1.36 -5.04
N GLU A 82 16.20 2.28 -5.61
CA GLU A 82 16.39 3.62 -5.00
C GLU A 82 15.06 4.39 -4.82
N TYR A 83 14.06 4.11 -5.66
CA TYR A 83 12.78 4.82 -5.68
C TYR A 83 11.58 3.93 -5.32
N TRP A 84 11.79 2.82 -4.60
CA TRP A 84 10.73 1.85 -4.32
C TRP A 84 9.57 2.40 -3.46
N LYS A 85 9.83 3.39 -2.59
CA LYS A 85 8.84 4.02 -1.69
C LYS A 85 7.90 4.97 -2.44
N VAL A 86 6.88 4.44 -3.08
CA VAL A 86 5.91 5.22 -3.90
C VAL A 86 4.53 5.40 -3.27
N ASN A 87 4.24 4.74 -2.14
CA ASN A 87 2.94 4.87 -1.46
C ASN A 87 2.86 6.20 -0.71
N PHE A 88 2.43 7.26 -1.40
CA PHE A 88 2.32 8.59 -0.82
C PHE A 88 1.04 8.71 0.01
N SER A 89 1.18 9.30 1.19
CA SER A 89 0.09 9.51 2.13
C SER A 89 0.24 10.82 2.89
N TYR A 90 -0.84 11.24 3.53
CA TYR A 90 -0.87 12.31 4.52
C TYR A 90 -1.71 11.89 5.71
N ILE A 91 -1.46 12.48 6.87
CA ILE A 91 -2.13 12.23 8.13
C ILE A 91 -2.85 13.52 8.54
N ASP A 92 -4.13 13.43 8.82
CA ASP A 92 -4.88 14.50 9.48
C ASP A 92 -4.48 14.59 10.95
N ILE A 93 -4.06 15.77 11.40
CA ILE A 93 -3.54 15.96 12.76
C ILE A 93 -4.66 15.84 13.81
N GLU A 94 -5.88 16.22 13.47
CA GLU A 94 -7.02 16.21 14.41
C GLU A 94 -7.54 14.79 14.62
N THR A 95 -7.67 14.01 13.54
CA THR A 95 -8.22 12.65 13.61
C THR A 95 -7.14 11.57 13.77
N GLY A 96 -5.90 11.86 13.39
CA GLY A 96 -4.82 10.87 13.29
C GLY A 96 -4.97 9.92 12.10
N GLU A 97 -5.97 10.12 11.24
CA GLU A 97 -6.26 9.24 10.10
C GLU A 97 -5.22 9.44 9.00
N GLU A 98 -4.60 8.35 8.56
CA GLU A 98 -3.69 8.33 7.41
C GLU A 98 -4.44 8.01 6.11
N ARG A 99 -4.36 8.91 5.13
CA ARG A 99 -5.00 8.80 3.82
C ARG A 99 -3.95 8.65 2.73
N PHE A 100 -4.09 7.61 1.91
CA PHE A 100 -3.19 7.32 0.79
C PHE A 100 -3.70 7.97 -0.50
N VAL A 101 -2.79 8.61 -1.24
CA VAL A 101 -3.11 9.28 -2.50
C VAL A 101 -2.72 8.40 -3.67
N ASN A 102 -3.73 7.92 -4.39
CA ASN A 102 -3.59 7.07 -5.56
C ASN A 102 -3.49 7.86 -6.87
N VAL A 103 -3.03 7.16 -7.91
CA VAL A 103 -2.81 7.72 -9.24
C VAL A 103 -3.80 7.03 -10.20
N PRO A 104 -4.78 7.75 -10.75
CA PRO A 104 -5.93 7.15 -11.45
C PRO A 104 -5.54 6.42 -12.74
N GLU A 105 -4.47 6.85 -13.43
CA GLU A 105 -3.98 6.19 -14.64
C GLU A 105 -3.37 4.81 -14.40
N ARG A 106 -3.10 4.43 -13.15
CA ARG A 106 -2.56 3.10 -12.82
C ARG A 106 -3.66 2.03 -12.70
N GLY A 107 -4.67 2.12 -13.57
CA GLY A 107 -5.91 1.36 -13.53
C GLY A 107 -5.80 -0.07 -13.00
N VAL A 108 -6.84 -0.43 -12.24
CA VAL A 108 -7.08 -1.66 -11.46
C VAL A 108 -6.56 -1.59 -10.02
N SER A 109 -7.56 -1.35 -9.16
CA SER A 109 -7.69 -1.64 -7.74
C SER A 109 -6.61 -2.53 -7.13
N ASP A 110 -6.14 -2.14 -5.95
CA ASP A 110 -5.18 -2.80 -5.06
C ASP A 110 -5.46 -4.30 -4.81
N LEU A 111 -5.33 -5.16 -5.83
CA LEU A 111 -5.53 -6.62 -5.69
C LEU A 111 -4.54 -7.19 -4.69
N ILE A 112 -3.31 -6.65 -4.71
CA ILE A 112 -2.30 -6.87 -3.68
C ILE A 112 -2.24 -5.59 -2.85
N PRO A 113 -2.63 -5.62 -1.56
CA PRO A 113 -2.61 -4.43 -0.75
C PRO A 113 -1.15 -4.00 -0.50
N PRO A 114 -0.86 -2.70 -0.43
CA PRO A 114 0.50 -2.19 -0.20
C PRO A 114 1.02 -2.39 1.23
N LYS A 115 0.16 -2.85 2.15
CA LYS A 115 0.51 -3.14 3.55
C LYS A 115 1.24 -4.48 3.67
N MET A 116 1.98 -4.64 4.77
CA MET A 116 2.57 -5.93 5.12
C MET A 116 1.45 -6.98 5.24
N LEU A 117 1.64 -8.12 4.59
CA LEU A 117 0.65 -9.20 4.55
C LEU A 117 0.60 -9.92 5.90
N GLU A 118 -0.57 -10.42 6.27
CA GLU A 118 -0.71 -11.29 7.43
C GLU A 118 0.09 -12.58 7.22
N PRO A 119 0.75 -13.12 8.25
CA PRO A 119 1.45 -14.40 8.16
C PRO A 119 0.57 -15.48 7.54
N GLY A 120 1.14 -16.26 6.62
CA GLY A 120 0.40 -17.30 5.88
C GLY A 120 -0.39 -16.78 4.68
N THR A 121 -0.32 -15.48 4.34
CA THR A 121 -0.92 -14.93 3.11
C THR A 121 0.14 -14.70 2.04
N VAL A 122 -0.09 -15.26 0.85
CA VAL A 122 0.76 -15.07 -0.33
C VAL A 122 -0.09 -14.82 -1.57
N PHE A 123 0.45 -14.03 -2.49
CA PHE A 123 -0.12 -13.81 -3.82
C PHE A 123 0.76 -14.52 -4.84
N THR A 124 0.14 -15.27 -5.74
CA THR A 124 0.82 -15.98 -6.82
C THR A 124 0.07 -15.81 -8.12
N ILE A 125 0.78 -15.99 -9.24
CA ILE A 125 0.17 -16.02 -10.57
C ILE A 125 0.05 -17.48 -10.98
N GLY A 126 -1.10 -17.85 -11.54
CA GLY A 126 -1.34 -19.19 -12.07
C GLY A 126 -2.18 -19.12 -13.33
N LEU A 127 -2.15 -20.18 -14.13
CA LEU A 127 -3.06 -20.34 -15.25
C LEU A 127 -4.41 -20.82 -14.72
N ASP A 128 -5.47 -20.04 -14.91
CA ASP A 128 -6.82 -20.56 -14.74
C ASP A 128 -7.16 -21.45 -15.94
N VAL A 129 -7.38 -22.73 -15.66
CA VAL A 129 -7.67 -23.75 -16.68
C VAL A 129 -9.03 -23.52 -17.33
N ALA A 130 -9.99 -22.92 -16.61
CA ALA A 130 -11.32 -22.61 -17.13
C ALA A 130 -11.28 -21.44 -18.10
N GLU A 131 -10.56 -20.37 -17.76
CA GLU A 131 -10.50 -19.14 -18.57
C GLU A 131 -9.34 -19.09 -19.56
N ARG A 132 -8.38 -20.02 -19.47
CA ARG A 132 -7.13 -20.06 -20.25
C ARG A 132 -6.35 -18.75 -20.19
N LYS A 133 -6.35 -18.11 -19.02
CA LYS A 133 -5.64 -16.86 -18.76
C LYS A 133 -4.83 -16.95 -17.48
N ASN A 134 -3.77 -16.16 -17.41
CA ASN A 134 -3.02 -15.99 -16.18
C ASN A 134 -3.83 -15.11 -15.24
N CYS A 135 -4.19 -15.66 -14.09
CA CYS A 135 -4.95 -14.98 -13.05
C CYS A 135 -4.09 -14.81 -11.80
N LEU A 136 -4.43 -13.80 -11.00
CA LEU A 136 -3.81 -13.57 -9.69
C LEU A 136 -4.58 -14.36 -8.64
N PHE A 137 -3.89 -15.22 -7.92
CA PHE A 137 -4.44 -16.01 -6.82
C PHE A 137 -3.93 -15.49 -5.48
N ARG A 138 -4.83 -15.34 -4.52
CA ARG A 138 -4.47 -15.15 -3.11
C ARG A 138 -4.64 -16.47 -2.37
N ILE A 139 -3.54 -16.97 -1.81
CA ILE A 139 -3.53 -18.16 -0.95
C ILE A 139 -3.34 -17.67 0.48
N ALA A 140 -4.27 -18.00 1.37
CA ALA A 140 -4.20 -17.67 2.79
C ALA A 140 -4.34 -18.93 3.63
N VAL A 141 -3.36 -19.18 4.50
CA VAL A 141 -3.34 -20.31 5.42
C VAL A 141 -3.54 -19.79 6.84
N LYS A 142 -4.63 -20.22 7.49
CA LYS A 142 -4.86 -20.00 8.92
C LYS A 142 -4.63 -21.28 9.69
N VAL A 143 -3.97 -21.15 10.83
CA VAL A 143 -3.64 -22.26 11.74
C VAL A 143 -4.45 -22.08 13.02
N MET A 144 -5.10 -23.15 13.48
CA MET A 144 -5.88 -23.19 14.72
C MET A 144 -5.45 -24.43 15.52
N GLU A 145 -5.59 -24.42 16.84
CA GLU A 145 -5.39 -25.63 17.64
C GLU A 145 -6.45 -26.68 17.27
N GLY A 146 -6.03 -27.94 17.09
CA GLY A 146 -6.87 -28.96 16.50
C GLY A 146 -6.26 -30.35 16.45
N THR A 147 -6.63 -31.13 15.43
CA THR A 147 -6.33 -32.57 15.32
C THR A 147 -5.43 -32.94 14.14
N GLY A 148 -4.89 -31.95 13.41
CA GLY A 148 -4.06 -32.17 12.24
C GLY A 148 -4.85 -32.20 10.93
N GLN A 149 -6.10 -31.75 10.93
CA GLN A 149 -6.96 -31.75 9.76
C GLN A 149 -6.68 -30.54 8.88
N LYS A 150 -6.83 -30.71 7.57
CA LYS A 150 -6.82 -29.59 6.62
C LYS A 150 -8.17 -29.39 5.98
N ARG A 151 -8.52 -28.12 5.77
CA ARG A 151 -9.72 -27.72 5.06
C ARG A 151 -9.35 -26.74 3.95
N ILE A 152 -9.72 -27.07 2.72
CA ILE A 152 -9.46 -26.24 1.54
C ILE A 152 -10.76 -25.54 1.12
N THR A 153 -10.73 -24.22 0.96
CA THR A 153 -11.89 -23.40 0.55
C THR A 153 -11.56 -22.51 -0.64
N GLY A 154 -12.62 -22.06 -1.35
CA GLY A 154 -12.50 -21.15 -2.50
C GLY A 154 -12.44 -21.82 -3.89
N ALA A 155 -13.09 -22.98 -4.02
CA ALA A 155 -13.29 -23.68 -5.29
C ALA A 155 -12.03 -23.88 -6.18
N PRO A 156 -10.89 -24.36 -5.63
CA PRO A 156 -9.73 -24.67 -6.45
C PRO A 156 -10.01 -25.83 -7.42
N SER A 157 -9.36 -25.81 -8.58
CA SER A 157 -9.39 -26.92 -9.55
C SER A 157 -8.86 -28.22 -8.95
N SER A 158 -9.19 -29.37 -9.54
CA SER A 158 -8.70 -30.69 -9.09
C SER A 158 -7.17 -30.74 -9.06
N ALA A 159 -6.52 -30.25 -10.12
CA ALA A 159 -5.07 -30.16 -10.20
C ALA A 159 -4.47 -29.29 -9.07
N MET A 160 -5.12 -28.18 -8.73
CA MET A 160 -4.67 -27.33 -7.64
C MET A 160 -4.82 -28.00 -6.28
N LYS A 161 -5.90 -28.78 -6.06
CA LYS A 161 -6.06 -29.57 -4.82
C LYS A 161 -4.97 -30.62 -4.66
N GLU A 162 -4.57 -31.29 -5.73
CA GLU A 162 -3.46 -32.27 -5.73
C GLU A 162 -2.11 -31.61 -5.42
N THR A 163 -1.85 -30.42 -5.98
CA THR A 163 -0.64 -29.66 -5.67
C THR A 163 -0.62 -29.20 -4.21
N ILE A 164 -1.76 -28.73 -3.68
CA ILE A 164 -1.90 -28.37 -2.27
C ILE A 164 -1.68 -29.60 -1.37
N GLN A 165 -2.20 -30.76 -1.76
CA GLN A 165 -1.98 -32.02 -1.03
C GLN A 165 -0.49 -32.37 -0.99
N THR A 166 0.17 -32.36 -2.13
CA THR A 166 1.61 -32.65 -2.26
C THR A 166 2.45 -31.70 -1.42
N ALA A 167 2.17 -30.39 -1.49
CA ALA A 167 2.87 -29.39 -0.69
C ALA A 167 2.67 -29.60 0.82
N PHE A 168 1.46 -29.95 1.23
CA PHE A 168 1.13 -30.23 2.63
C PHE A 168 1.85 -31.47 3.16
N ASP A 169 1.91 -32.55 2.37
CA ASP A 169 2.61 -33.77 2.74
C ASP A 169 4.13 -33.57 2.78
N PHE A 170 4.68 -32.77 1.86
CA PHE A 170 6.08 -32.37 1.88
C PHE A 170 6.43 -31.61 3.16
N ILE A 171 5.63 -30.62 3.55
CA ILE A 171 5.86 -29.87 4.81
C ILE A 171 5.78 -30.82 5.99
N ARG A 172 4.75 -31.67 6.05
CA ARG A 172 4.55 -32.64 7.13
C ARG A 172 5.73 -33.61 7.30
N ALA A 173 6.38 -34.01 6.21
CA ALA A 173 7.52 -34.92 6.23
C ALA A 173 8.84 -34.24 6.66
N ASN A 174 8.98 -32.93 6.46
CA ASN A 174 10.23 -32.18 6.64
C ASN A 174 10.17 -31.13 7.76
N LEU A 175 9.29 -31.29 8.75
CA LEU A 175 9.10 -30.31 9.84
C LEU A 175 10.35 -30.08 10.70
N SER A 176 11.11 -31.15 10.97
CA SER A 176 12.35 -31.09 11.74
C SER A 176 13.37 -30.14 11.11
N ASP A 177 13.42 -30.14 9.78
CA ASP A 177 14.40 -29.39 9.00
C ASP A 177 13.99 -27.91 8.88
N LEU A 178 12.70 -27.62 9.07
CA LEU A 178 12.14 -26.26 9.07
C LEU A 178 12.22 -25.56 10.44
N THR A 179 12.89 -26.17 11.44
CA THR A 179 13.04 -25.60 12.79
C THR A 179 11.69 -25.31 13.48
N ILE A 180 10.67 -26.11 13.19
CA ILE A 180 9.34 -25.97 13.81
C ILE A 180 9.22 -27.02 14.92
N ASP A 181 9.38 -26.60 16.17
CA ASP A 181 9.33 -27.46 17.36
C ASP A 181 7.89 -27.80 17.82
N LYS A 182 7.00 -27.96 16.84
CA LYS A 182 5.56 -28.15 17.04
C LYS A 182 5.08 -29.39 16.31
N HIS A 183 4.22 -30.17 16.95
CA HIS A 183 3.62 -31.33 16.29
C HIS A 183 2.47 -30.89 15.39
N PHE A 184 2.53 -31.34 14.15
CA PHE A 184 1.54 -31.03 13.13
C PHE A 184 0.12 -31.51 13.49
N LYS A 185 0.02 -32.51 14.37
CA LYS A 185 -1.26 -33.08 14.85
C LYS A 185 -1.98 -32.19 15.84
N ASP A 186 -1.30 -31.18 16.39
CA ASP A 186 -1.89 -30.28 17.38
C ASP A 186 -2.60 -29.10 16.71
N TYR A 187 -2.56 -29.03 15.37
CA TYR A 187 -3.05 -27.89 14.61
C TYR A 187 -3.91 -28.27 13.41
N ASP A 188 -5.02 -27.58 13.23
CA ASP A 188 -5.83 -27.64 12.03
C ASP A 188 -5.47 -26.49 11.07
N PHE A 189 -5.44 -26.80 9.78
CA PHE A 189 -5.00 -25.89 8.71
C PHE A 189 -6.16 -25.54 7.80
N HIS A 190 -6.53 -24.26 7.78
CA HIS A 190 -7.53 -23.75 6.84
C HIS A 190 -6.84 -23.02 5.69
N ILE A 191 -6.87 -23.62 4.50
CA ILE A 191 -6.25 -23.11 3.27
C ILE A 191 -7.37 -22.50 2.41
N GLN A 192 -7.35 -21.18 2.26
CA GLN A 192 -8.26 -20.47 1.37
C GLN A 192 -7.52 -20.07 0.11
N VAL A 193 -8.08 -20.41 -1.05
CA VAL A 193 -7.60 -19.95 -2.36
C VAL A 193 -8.66 -19.07 -2.98
N VAL A 194 -8.30 -17.86 -3.41
CA VAL A 194 -9.23 -16.94 -4.07
C VAL A 194 -8.64 -16.53 -5.40
N ASN A 195 -9.39 -16.74 -6.49
CA ASN A 195 -9.09 -16.09 -7.76
C ASN A 195 -9.54 -14.62 -7.68
N LEU A 196 -8.62 -13.70 -7.96
CA LEU A 196 -8.84 -12.25 -7.93
C LEU A 196 -9.06 -11.64 -9.32
N MET A 197 -9.00 -12.44 -10.39
CA MET A 197 -9.26 -12.03 -11.77
C MET A 197 -9.99 -13.08 -12.60
#